data_AF-A0A8H4PS69-F1
#
_entry.id   AF-A0A8H4PS69-F1
#
_cell.length_a   1.000
_cell.length_b   1.000
_cell.length_c   1.000
_cell.angle_alpha   90.00
_cell.angle_beta   90.00
_cell.angle_gamma   90.00
#
_symmetry.space_group_name_H-M   'P 1'
#
loop_
_entity.id
_entity.type
_entity.pdbx_description
1 polymer ?
#
loop_
_entity_poly.entity_id
_entity_poly.type
_entity_poly.pdbx_seq_one_letter_code
_entity_poly.pdbx_strand_id
1 'polypeptide(L)'
;MAAAAPRDEDGADQPSYIDYETFLAPDFAPAAFANALVVATNNPNDSPLDLATPLSRVLFDAQELDSHLDRVLTRSAVPLLQYTQTQNSASKRIVAELDTQIRSLDDSYRQLEKDVIDKHAEADEVRHVALRLWETLRLGRSVGRCLQLGRQLQLQHSELQLQLSELGGSGAKEDHGALVRCSYTILSLREVLDSKAPGDEGHGLAKVDAIHSLIDGVVAPIERSVRETAERIIRDFSLPSGLTFAQGDEARARIESAMAALYLLSPTAGVKPDGWTPRLLLEALETYVRSALQASISTLSRSLGQLPSLDRALADVTAKCQNLVSLELILDTPT
;
A
#
# COMPACT_ATOMS: atom_id res chain seq x y z
N MET A 1 7.69 57.94 -0.25
CA MET A 1 8.25 59.29 -0.41
C MET A 1 7.60 60.18 0.63
N ALA A 2 8.33 60.50 1.71
CA ALA A 2 7.85 61.34 2.79
C ALA A 2 7.71 62.78 2.28
N ALA A 3 6.48 63.27 2.18
CA ALA A 3 6.22 64.67 1.91
C ALA A 3 6.60 65.46 3.17
N ALA A 4 7.66 66.26 3.05
CA ALA A 4 8.05 67.22 4.05
C ALA A 4 6.86 68.15 4.35
N ALA A 5 6.42 68.16 5.60
CA ALA A 5 5.48 69.16 6.09
C ALA A 5 6.04 70.56 5.79
N PRO A 6 5.20 71.54 5.42
CA PRO A 6 5.65 72.92 5.35
C PRO A 6 6.13 73.29 6.75
N ARG A 7 7.45 73.50 6.89
CA ARG A 7 7.99 74.20 8.04
C ARG A 7 7.51 75.63 7.90
N ASP A 8 6.48 75.99 8.66
CA ASP A 8 6.18 77.38 8.95
C ASP A 8 7.40 77.93 9.72
N GLU A 9 8.33 78.55 8.98
CA GLU A 9 9.48 79.28 9.51
C GLU A 9 9.12 80.70 9.99
N ASP A 10 7.84 81.02 10.18
CA ASP A 10 7.39 82.31 10.71
C ASP A 10 6.64 82.15 12.03
N GLY A 11 7.43 82.00 13.10
CA GLY A 11 6.93 81.93 14.46
C GLY A 11 8.01 81.57 15.46
N ALA A 12 9.18 82.22 15.38
CA ALA A 12 10.12 82.22 16.50
C ALA A 12 9.34 82.54 17.79
N ASP A 13 9.42 81.59 18.73
CA ASP A 13 8.74 81.57 20.02
C ASP A 13 8.62 82.97 20.62
N GLN A 14 7.42 83.56 20.52
CA GLN A 14 7.02 84.53 21.53
C GLN A 14 6.90 83.71 22.81
N PRO A 15 7.64 84.04 23.89
CA PRO A 15 7.49 83.32 25.16
C PRO A 15 6.04 83.51 25.61
N SER A 16 5.21 82.51 25.36
CA SER A 16 3.83 82.52 25.83
C SER A 16 3.90 82.45 27.35
N TYR A 17 3.13 83.31 28.00
CA TYR A 17 3.03 83.35 29.45
C TYR A 17 2.50 82.02 30.04
N ILE A 18 1.83 81.23 29.20
CA ILE A 18 1.24 79.94 29.51
C ILE A 18 2.21 78.80 29.18
N ASP A 19 2.44 77.93 30.14
CA ASP A 19 3.21 76.70 29.97
C ASP A 19 2.35 75.58 29.37
N TYR A 20 2.22 75.57 28.05
CA TYR A 20 1.41 74.58 27.32
C TYR A 20 1.91 73.13 27.48
N GLU A 21 3.21 72.93 27.73
CA GLU A 21 3.80 71.59 27.91
C GLU A 21 3.24 70.91 29.17
N THR A 22 3.05 71.68 30.25
CA THR A 22 2.43 71.18 31.49
C THR A 22 0.96 70.78 31.26
N PHE A 23 0.22 71.49 30.40
CA PHE A 23 -1.20 71.21 30.11
C PHE A 23 -1.42 70.07 29.10
N LEU A 24 -0.48 69.85 28.19
CA LEU A 24 -0.54 68.80 27.16
C LEU A 24 0.12 67.49 27.60
N ALA A 25 0.78 67.47 28.77
CA ALA A 25 1.39 66.27 29.33
C ALA A 25 0.34 65.17 29.60
N PRO A 26 0.64 63.90 29.27
CA PRO A 26 -0.30 62.79 29.45
C PRO A 26 -0.69 62.53 30.92
N ASP A 27 0.12 63.01 31.86
CA ASP A 27 -0.09 62.86 33.31
C ASP A 27 -0.74 64.11 33.96
N PHE A 28 -1.22 65.07 33.16
CA PHE A 28 -1.81 66.30 33.69
C PHE A 28 -3.07 66.00 34.52
N ALA A 29 -3.01 66.29 35.83
CA ALA A 29 -4.11 66.13 36.76
C ALA A 29 -4.64 67.52 37.21
N PRO A 30 -5.85 67.93 36.78
CA PRO A 30 -6.38 69.27 37.07
C PRO A 30 -6.46 69.61 38.56
N ALA A 31 -6.80 68.63 39.40
CA ALA A 31 -6.90 68.81 40.85
C ALA A 31 -5.53 69.00 41.52
N ALA A 32 -4.49 68.32 41.03
CA ALA A 32 -3.13 68.46 41.56
C ALA A 32 -2.53 69.81 41.18
N PHE A 33 -2.79 70.27 39.95
CA PHE A 33 -2.40 71.60 39.48
C PHE A 33 -3.09 72.71 40.29
N ALA A 34 -4.42 72.60 40.51
CA ALA A 34 -5.15 73.56 41.32
C ALA A 34 -4.63 73.61 42.77
N ASN A 35 -4.31 72.46 43.37
CA ASN A 35 -3.72 72.39 44.70
C ASN A 35 -2.32 73.02 44.74
N ALA A 36 -1.46 72.73 43.76
CA ALA A 36 -0.15 73.34 43.66
C ALA A 36 -0.22 74.87 43.52
N LEU A 37 -1.22 75.38 42.78
CA LEU A 37 -1.44 76.81 42.60
C LEU A 37 -1.90 77.48 43.91
N VAL A 38 -2.83 76.87 44.64
CA VAL A 38 -3.32 77.38 45.93
C VAL A 38 -2.20 77.41 46.98
N VAL A 39 -1.35 76.38 47.00
CA VAL A 39 -0.18 76.30 47.90
C VAL A 39 0.91 77.31 47.49
N ALA A 40 1.06 77.60 46.20
CA ALA A 40 2.03 78.58 45.71
C ALA A 40 1.61 80.03 45.97
N THR A 41 0.31 80.33 46.05
CA THR A 41 -0.20 81.70 46.26
C THR A 41 -0.43 82.07 47.73
N ASN A 42 -0.49 81.09 48.64
CA ASN A 42 -0.85 81.31 50.05
C ASN A 42 0.28 80.89 51.01
N ASN A 43 0.53 81.68 52.05
CA ASN A 43 1.41 81.27 53.15
C ASN A 43 0.62 80.50 54.22
N PRO A 44 1.24 79.56 54.96
CA PRO A 44 0.56 78.74 55.97
C PRO A 44 0.02 79.53 57.19
N ASN A 45 0.32 80.82 57.29
CA ASN A 45 -0.13 81.71 58.36
C ASN A 45 -1.22 82.71 57.91
N ASP A 46 -1.64 82.68 56.64
CA ASP A 46 -2.69 83.58 56.13
C ASP A 46 -4.08 83.07 56.54
N SER A 47 -4.81 83.86 57.34
CA SER A 47 -6.22 83.64 57.67
C SER A 47 -7.02 84.93 57.43
N PRO A 48 -7.96 84.99 56.46
CA PRO A 48 -8.47 83.89 55.63
C PRO A 48 -7.59 83.56 54.41
N LEU A 49 -7.72 82.31 53.93
CA LEU A 49 -7.08 81.80 52.72
C LEU A 49 -7.54 82.58 51.48
N ASP A 50 -6.60 83.09 50.68
CA ASP A 50 -6.90 83.82 49.46
C ASP A 50 -7.09 82.86 48.28
N LEU A 51 -8.34 82.69 47.87
CA LEU A 51 -8.73 81.94 46.67
C LEU A 51 -8.95 82.83 45.46
N ALA A 52 -9.02 84.16 45.63
CA ALA A 52 -9.29 85.08 44.54
C ALA A 52 -8.09 85.16 43.60
N THR A 53 -6.88 85.22 44.14
CA THR A 53 -5.64 85.27 43.36
C THR A 53 -5.42 84.03 42.46
N PRO A 54 -5.42 82.78 42.96
CA PRO A 54 -5.26 81.59 42.10
C PRO A 54 -6.41 81.43 41.09
N LEU A 55 -7.64 81.78 41.46
CA LEU A 55 -8.79 81.73 40.56
C LEU A 55 -8.66 82.76 39.42
N SER A 56 -8.24 83.99 39.74
CA SER A 56 -8.02 85.04 38.73
C SER A 56 -6.94 84.64 37.72
N ARG A 57 -5.89 83.93 38.18
CA ARG A 57 -4.82 83.44 37.31
C ARG A 57 -5.30 82.36 36.35
N VAL A 58 -6.01 81.34 36.84
CA VAL A 58 -6.58 80.29 35.97
C VAL A 58 -7.60 80.86 34.98
N LEU A 59 -8.41 81.84 35.40
CA LEU A 59 -9.33 82.51 34.49
C LEU A 59 -8.60 83.29 33.40
N PHE A 60 -7.51 83.97 33.75
CA PHE A 60 -6.69 84.68 32.78
C PHE A 60 -6.04 83.69 31.78
N ASP A 61 -5.47 82.60 32.28
CA ASP A 61 -4.87 81.54 31.45
C ASP A 61 -5.91 80.93 30.49
N ALA A 62 -7.14 80.67 30.97
CA ALA A 62 -8.23 80.13 30.15
C ALA A 62 -8.70 81.13 29.08
N GLN A 63 -8.80 82.42 29.41
CA GLN A 63 -9.18 83.47 28.45
C GLN A 63 -8.09 83.67 27.38
N GLU A 64 -6.82 83.64 27.78
CA GLU A 64 -5.72 83.75 26.84
C GLU A 64 -5.66 82.53 25.91
N LEU A 65 -5.85 81.30 26.44
CA LEU A 65 -6.00 80.08 25.65
C LEU A 65 -7.13 80.18 24.62
N ASP A 66 -8.31 80.64 25.03
CA ASP A 66 -9.48 80.79 24.15
C ASP A 66 -9.20 81.81 23.05
N SER A 67 -8.62 82.96 23.40
CA SER A 67 -8.25 83.99 22.43
C SER A 67 -7.17 83.53 21.44
N HIS A 68 -6.22 82.71 21.92
CA HIS A 68 -5.16 82.15 21.10
C HIS A 68 -5.71 81.07 20.17
N LEU A 69 -6.58 80.19 20.69
CA LEU A 69 -7.26 79.17 19.90
C LEU A 69 -8.13 79.81 18.82
N ASP A 70 -8.90 80.85 19.15
CA ASP A 70 -9.68 81.60 18.17
C ASP A 70 -8.79 82.26 17.11
N ARG A 71 -7.65 82.82 17.51
CA ARG A 71 -6.71 83.43 16.57
C ARG A 71 -6.08 82.40 15.64
N VAL A 72 -5.64 81.27 16.18
CA VAL A 72 -5.08 80.17 15.40
C VAL A 72 -6.15 79.58 14.50
N LEU A 73 -7.32 79.25 15.03
CA LEU A 73 -8.45 78.69 14.29
C LEU A 73 -8.88 79.64 13.17
N THR A 74 -9.01 80.94 13.42
CA THR A 74 -9.42 81.90 12.38
C THR A 74 -8.33 82.08 11.32
N ARG A 75 -7.05 82.10 11.72
CA ARG A 75 -5.91 82.28 10.80
C ARG A 75 -5.60 81.02 9.99
N SER A 76 -5.76 79.84 10.58
CA SER A 76 -5.45 78.54 9.98
C SER A 76 -6.68 77.70 9.64
N ALA A 77 -7.90 78.26 9.73
CA ALA A 77 -9.15 77.60 9.38
C ALA A 77 -9.08 76.94 8.00
N VAL A 78 -8.57 77.69 7.01
CA VAL A 78 -8.45 77.22 5.63
C VAL A 78 -7.46 76.05 5.54
N PRO A 79 -6.21 76.14 6.04
CA PRO A 79 -5.28 75.00 6.13
C PRO A 79 -5.85 73.77 6.84
N LEU A 80 -6.56 73.92 7.97
CA LEU A 80 -7.13 72.80 8.73
C LEU A 80 -8.27 72.10 7.96
N LEU A 81 -9.13 72.89 7.32
CA LEU A 81 -10.18 72.35 6.45
C LEU A 81 -9.59 71.67 5.21
N GLN A 82 -8.53 72.23 4.62
CA GLN A 82 -7.81 71.59 3.51
C GLN A 82 -7.11 70.31 3.95
N TYR A 83 -6.50 70.27 5.13
CA TYR A 83 -5.87 69.08 5.69
C TYR A 83 -6.90 67.97 5.94
N THR A 84 -8.01 68.28 6.59
CA THR A 84 -9.08 67.30 6.83
C THR A 84 -9.75 66.84 5.53
N GLN A 85 -9.94 67.73 4.56
CA GLN A 85 -10.45 67.37 3.24
C GLN A 85 -9.47 66.46 2.47
N THR A 86 -8.18 66.78 2.48
CA THR A 86 -7.14 65.95 1.84
C THR A 86 -7.00 64.59 2.52
N GLN A 87 -7.02 64.53 3.85
CA GLN A 87 -7.02 63.27 4.60
C GLN A 87 -8.26 62.41 4.31
N ASN A 88 -9.45 63.02 4.27
CA ASN A 88 -10.69 62.29 3.97
C ASN A 88 -10.71 61.80 2.51
N SER A 89 -10.28 62.63 1.56
CA SER A 89 -10.16 62.22 0.14
C SER A 89 -9.11 61.13 -0.06
N ALA A 90 -7.96 61.20 0.61
CA ALA A 90 -6.94 60.15 0.57
C ALA A 90 -7.47 58.84 1.17
N SER A 91 -8.16 58.90 2.31
CA SER A 91 -8.76 57.72 2.95
C SER A 91 -9.81 57.08 2.04
N LYS A 92 -10.69 57.88 1.42
CA LYS A 92 -11.67 57.39 0.43
C LYS A 92 -11.01 56.72 -0.77
N ARG A 93 -9.90 57.29 -1.27
CA ARG A 93 -9.15 56.72 -2.39
C ARG A 93 -8.52 55.38 -2.02
N ILE A 94 -7.92 55.29 -0.83
CA ILE A 94 -7.33 54.04 -0.31
C ILE A 94 -8.42 52.98 -0.18
N VAL A 95 -9.55 53.30 0.46
CA VAL A 95 -10.66 52.34 0.62
C VAL A 95 -11.19 51.88 -0.73
N ALA A 96 -11.35 52.78 -1.71
CA ALA A 96 -11.81 52.40 -3.04
C ALA A 96 -10.82 51.46 -3.75
N GLU A 97 -9.52 51.70 -3.65
CA GLU A 97 -8.50 50.82 -4.23
C GLU A 97 -8.49 49.45 -3.52
N LEU A 98 -8.57 49.45 -2.18
CA LEU A 98 -8.60 48.23 -1.38
C LEU A 98 -9.85 47.39 -1.69
N ASP A 99 -11.01 48.02 -1.85
CA ASP A 99 -12.24 47.36 -2.28
C ASP A 99 -12.08 46.71 -3.66
N THR A 100 -11.42 47.38 -4.62
CA THR A 100 -11.18 46.78 -5.93
C THR A 100 -10.26 45.57 -5.86
N GLN A 101 -9.22 45.63 -5.03
CA GLN A 101 -8.29 44.51 -4.84
C GLN A 101 -8.96 43.35 -4.11
N ILE A 102 -9.76 43.61 -3.06
CA ILE A 102 -10.52 42.59 -2.35
C ILE A 102 -11.49 41.89 -3.29
N ARG A 103 -12.22 42.64 -4.13
CA ARG A 103 -13.13 42.04 -5.11
C ARG A 103 -12.38 41.18 -6.13
N SER A 104 -11.25 41.66 -6.65
CA SER A 104 -10.43 40.86 -7.58
C SER A 104 -9.91 39.57 -6.93
N LEU A 105 -9.59 39.61 -5.62
CA LEU A 105 -9.13 38.45 -4.89
C LEU A 105 -10.28 37.46 -4.66
N ASP A 106 -11.46 37.93 -4.25
CA ASP A 106 -12.65 37.09 -4.06
C ASP A 106 -13.07 36.42 -5.39
N ASP A 107 -13.07 37.17 -6.49
CA ASP A 107 -13.34 36.62 -7.82
C ASP A 107 -12.29 35.57 -8.23
N SER A 108 -11.01 35.83 -7.99
CA SER A 108 -9.94 34.87 -8.27
C SER A 108 -10.04 33.61 -7.41
N TYR A 109 -10.46 33.75 -6.15
CA TYR A 109 -10.64 32.62 -5.23
C TYR A 109 -11.84 31.77 -5.65
N ARG A 110 -12.97 32.39 -5.99
CA ARG A 110 -14.15 31.68 -6.52
C ARG A 110 -13.83 30.96 -7.82
N GLN A 111 -13.01 31.59 -8.67
CA GLN A 111 -12.55 30.93 -9.89
C GLN A 111 -11.66 29.74 -9.56
N LEU A 112 -10.71 29.87 -8.62
CA LEU A 112 -9.84 28.78 -8.20
C LEU A 112 -10.63 27.62 -7.55
N GLU A 113 -11.60 27.93 -6.70
CA GLU A 113 -12.48 26.96 -6.07
C GLU A 113 -13.20 26.12 -7.12
N LYS A 114 -13.86 26.79 -8.07
CA LYS A 114 -14.56 26.12 -9.15
C LYS A 114 -13.63 25.36 -10.11
N ASP A 115 -12.48 25.94 -10.46
CA ASP A 115 -11.62 25.36 -11.48
C ASP A 115 -10.70 24.26 -10.97
N VAL A 116 -10.37 24.26 -9.68
CA VAL A 116 -9.39 23.35 -9.09
C VAL A 116 -10.01 22.47 -8.02
N ILE A 117 -10.76 23.02 -7.06
CA ILE A 117 -11.27 22.23 -5.93
C ILE A 117 -12.36 21.27 -6.41
N ASP A 118 -13.35 21.78 -7.13
CA ASP A 118 -14.45 20.95 -7.65
C ASP A 118 -13.91 19.88 -8.63
N LYS A 119 -13.03 20.27 -9.55
CA LYS A 119 -12.42 19.33 -10.50
C LYS A 119 -11.53 18.29 -9.83
N HIS A 120 -10.84 18.66 -8.75
CA HIS A 120 -10.04 17.70 -7.98
C HIS A 120 -10.93 16.69 -7.27
N ALA A 121 -12.05 17.13 -6.68
CA ALA A 121 -13.02 16.24 -6.06
C ALA A 121 -13.59 15.23 -7.07
N GLU A 122 -13.99 15.70 -8.26
CA GLU A 122 -14.42 14.82 -9.37
C GLU A 122 -13.31 13.85 -9.80
N ALA A 123 -12.07 14.34 -9.92
CA ALA A 123 -10.94 13.50 -10.30
C ALA A 123 -10.63 12.43 -9.24
N ASP A 124 -10.82 12.74 -7.96
CA ASP A 124 -10.66 11.76 -6.88
C ASP A 124 -11.74 10.68 -6.94
N GLU A 125 -12.99 11.02 -7.25
CA GLU A 125 -14.03 10.02 -7.48
C GLU A 125 -13.67 9.09 -8.64
N VAL A 126 -13.22 9.65 -9.77
CA VAL A 126 -12.76 8.86 -10.93
C VAL A 126 -11.57 7.98 -10.55
N ARG A 127 -10.62 8.49 -9.76
CA ARG A 127 -9.49 7.71 -9.24
C ARG A 127 -9.97 6.53 -8.39
N HIS A 128 -10.93 6.74 -7.49
CA HIS A 128 -11.49 5.65 -6.68
C HIS A 128 -12.16 4.58 -7.55
N VAL A 129 -12.92 4.99 -8.57
CA VAL A 129 -13.51 4.06 -9.54
C VAL A 129 -12.42 3.31 -10.32
N ALA A 130 -11.38 4.00 -10.79
CA ALA A 130 -10.27 3.40 -11.52
C ALA A 130 -9.49 2.39 -10.67
N LEU A 131 -9.26 2.67 -9.39
CA LEU A 131 -8.61 1.75 -8.46
C LEU A 131 -9.44 0.47 -8.27
N ARG A 132 -10.75 0.61 -8.04
CA ARG A 132 -11.66 -0.54 -7.95
C ARG A 132 -11.69 -1.35 -9.24
N LEU A 133 -11.76 -0.69 -10.39
CA LEU A 133 -11.71 -1.36 -11.70
C LEU A 133 -10.38 -2.10 -11.88
N TRP A 134 -9.25 -1.50 -11.49
CA TRP A 134 -7.96 -2.16 -11.55
C TRP A 134 -7.89 -3.39 -10.63
N GLU A 135 -8.38 -3.30 -9.40
CA GLU A 135 -8.46 -4.43 -8.48
C GLU A 135 -9.31 -5.58 -9.07
N THR A 136 -10.48 -5.26 -9.65
CA THR A 136 -11.33 -6.25 -10.31
C THR A 136 -10.68 -6.86 -11.54
N LEU A 137 -9.96 -6.08 -12.34
CA LEU A 137 -9.24 -6.56 -13.52
C LEU A 137 -8.05 -7.45 -13.14
N ARG A 138 -7.30 -7.06 -12.10
CA ARG A 138 -6.18 -7.85 -11.58
C ARG A 138 -6.67 -9.20 -11.07
N LEU A 139 -7.72 -9.20 -10.24
CA LEU A 139 -8.34 -10.42 -9.75
C LEU A 139 -8.90 -11.25 -10.92
N GLY A 140 -9.63 -10.64 -11.84
CA GLY A 140 -10.19 -11.31 -13.02
C GLY A 140 -9.14 -11.97 -13.90
N ARG A 141 -7.97 -11.33 -14.10
CA ARG A 141 -6.84 -11.92 -14.83
C ARG A 141 -6.25 -13.13 -14.11
N SER A 142 -6.04 -13.03 -12.80
CA SER A 142 -5.51 -14.14 -11.99
C SER A 142 -6.48 -15.34 -12.00
N VAL A 143 -7.79 -15.09 -11.81
CA VAL A 143 -8.85 -16.10 -11.91
C VAL A 143 -8.85 -16.73 -13.31
N GLY A 144 -8.77 -15.92 -14.36
CA GLY A 144 -8.71 -16.38 -15.74
C GLY A 144 -7.52 -17.30 -16.02
N ARG A 145 -6.32 -16.94 -15.51
CA ARG A 145 -5.12 -17.78 -15.59
C ARG A 145 -5.33 -19.12 -14.87
N CYS A 146 -5.85 -19.11 -13.64
CA CYS A 146 -6.14 -20.33 -12.88
C CYS A 146 -7.15 -21.24 -13.59
N LEU A 147 -8.23 -20.67 -14.14
CA LEU A 147 -9.24 -21.43 -14.89
C LEU A 147 -8.67 -21.99 -16.20
N GLN A 148 -7.82 -21.24 -16.90
CA GLN A 148 -7.16 -21.72 -18.11
C GLN A 148 -6.20 -22.89 -17.80
N LEU A 149 -5.42 -22.78 -16.73
CA LEU A 149 -4.55 -23.88 -16.26
C LEU A 149 -5.39 -25.09 -15.82
N GLY A 150 -6.51 -24.86 -15.12
CA GLY A 150 -7.45 -25.92 -14.74
C GLY A 150 -8.06 -26.64 -15.94
N ARG A 151 -8.44 -25.89 -16.99
CA ARG A 151 -8.92 -26.47 -18.25
C ARG A 151 -7.82 -27.26 -18.96
N GLN A 152 -6.60 -26.73 -19.01
CA GLN A 152 -5.45 -27.44 -19.58
C GLN A 152 -5.19 -28.75 -18.83
N LEU A 153 -5.26 -28.73 -17.50
CA LEU A 153 -5.12 -29.92 -16.67
C LEU A 153 -6.21 -30.96 -16.96
N GLN A 154 -7.47 -30.54 -17.12
CA GLN A 154 -8.56 -31.45 -17.48
C GLN A 154 -8.34 -32.12 -18.85
N LEU A 155 -7.89 -31.36 -19.85
CA LEU A 155 -7.60 -31.90 -21.17
C LEU A 155 -6.46 -32.93 -21.09
N GLN A 156 -5.36 -32.57 -20.43
CA GLN A 156 -4.21 -33.48 -20.23
C GLN A 156 -4.59 -34.73 -19.43
N HIS A 157 -5.45 -34.58 -18.41
CA HIS A 157 -5.95 -35.71 -17.63
C HIS A 157 -6.86 -36.62 -18.45
N SER A 158 -7.70 -36.05 -19.33
CA SER A 158 -8.55 -36.85 -20.23
C SER A 158 -7.71 -37.62 -21.26
N GLU A 159 -6.64 -37.03 -21.79
CA GLU A 159 -5.68 -37.70 -22.66
C GLU A 159 -5.01 -38.87 -21.94
N LEU A 160 -4.54 -38.65 -20.71
CA LEU A 160 -3.95 -39.69 -19.87
C LEU A 160 -4.96 -40.81 -19.57
N GLN A 161 -6.21 -40.49 -19.26
CA GLN A 161 -7.24 -41.48 -18.94
C GLN A 161 -7.63 -42.32 -20.16
N LEU A 162 -7.71 -41.72 -21.34
CA LEU A 162 -7.96 -42.45 -22.59
C LEU A 162 -6.83 -43.42 -22.90
N GLN A 163 -5.58 -42.99 -22.74
CA GLN A 163 -4.40 -43.83 -22.93
C GLN A 163 -4.36 -45.01 -21.94
N LEU A 164 -4.74 -44.79 -20.68
CA LEU A 164 -4.90 -45.87 -19.69
C LEU A 164 -6.07 -46.82 -20.00
N SER A 165 -7.10 -46.37 -20.72
CA SER A 165 -8.19 -47.25 -21.15
C SER A 165 -7.85 -48.07 -22.38
N GLU A 166 -6.94 -47.58 -23.24
CA GLU A 166 -6.47 -48.27 -24.45
C GLU A 166 -5.38 -49.32 -24.18
N LEU A 167 -4.97 -49.51 -22.92
CA LEU A 167 -4.05 -50.55 -22.43
C LEU A 167 -4.49 -52.01 -22.74
N GLY A 168 -5.64 -52.22 -23.39
CA GLY A 168 -6.03 -53.50 -23.98
C GLY A 168 -5.55 -53.73 -25.42
N GLY A 169 -4.94 -52.74 -26.07
CA GLY A 169 -4.52 -52.76 -27.48
C GLY A 169 -3.02 -52.56 -27.66
N SER A 170 -2.32 -53.62 -28.03
CA SER A 170 -0.90 -53.63 -28.41
C SER A 170 -0.63 -52.67 -29.59
N GLY A 171 -0.18 -51.43 -29.32
CA GLY A 171 0.44 -50.60 -30.37
C GLY A 171 0.40 -49.08 -30.21
N ALA A 172 -0.36 -48.52 -29.27
CA ALA A 172 -0.31 -47.08 -29.02
C ALA A 172 0.86 -46.75 -28.09
N LYS A 173 1.86 -46.02 -28.61
CA LYS A 173 2.95 -45.44 -27.80
C LYS A 173 2.32 -44.68 -26.65
N GLU A 174 2.51 -45.18 -25.44
CA GLU A 174 2.08 -44.46 -24.24
C GLU A 174 2.93 -43.18 -24.15
N ASP A 175 2.30 -42.02 -24.24
CA ASP A 175 2.98 -40.75 -24.00
C ASP A 175 3.23 -40.62 -22.50
N HIS A 176 4.29 -41.24 -22.00
CA HIS A 176 4.75 -41.14 -20.60
C HIS A 176 4.98 -39.67 -20.17
N GLY A 177 5.23 -38.79 -21.15
CA GLY A 177 5.26 -37.35 -20.96
C GLY A 177 3.93 -36.72 -20.56
N ALA A 178 2.77 -37.34 -20.81
CA ALA A 178 1.46 -36.81 -20.41
C ALA A 178 1.32 -36.70 -18.89
N LEU A 179 1.84 -37.68 -18.16
CA LEU A 179 1.84 -37.71 -16.70
C LEU A 179 2.74 -36.59 -16.13
N VAL A 180 3.92 -36.41 -16.72
CA VAL A 180 4.84 -35.32 -16.37
C VAL A 180 4.23 -33.94 -16.71
N ARG A 181 3.58 -33.79 -17.88
CA ARG A 181 2.86 -32.56 -18.26
C ARG A 181 1.77 -32.20 -17.25
N CYS A 182 0.99 -33.16 -16.79
CA CYS A 182 -0.01 -32.96 -15.73
C CYS A 182 0.64 -32.49 -14.42
N SER A 183 1.78 -33.10 -14.05
CA SER A 183 2.48 -32.72 -12.81
C SER A 183 3.02 -31.27 -12.85
N TYR A 184 3.52 -30.82 -14.01
CA TYR A 184 3.94 -29.42 -14.21
C TYR A 184 2.77 -28.45 -14.17
N THR A 185 1.62 -28.79 -14.78
CA THR A 185 0.43 -27.92 -14.73
C THR A 185 -0.14 -27.84 -13.32
N ILE A 186 -0.15 -28.92 -12.54
CA ILE A 186 -0.51 -28.89 -11.12
C ILE A 186 0.46 -28.01 -10.33
N LEU A 187 1.77 -28.13 -10.56
CA LEU A 187 2.77 -27.32 -9.88
C LEU A 187 2.63 -25.82 -10.19
N SER A 188 2.45 -25.46 -11.46
CA SER A 188 2.20 -24.06 -11.85
C SER A 188 0.90 -23.51 -11.25
N LEU A 189 -0.12 -24.36 -11.09
CA LEU A 189 -1.38 -23.96 -10.45
C LEU A 189 -1.16 -23.74 -8.94
N ARG A 190 -0.39 -24.60 -8.26
CA ARG A 190 0.00 -24.41 -6.85
C ARG A 190 0.82 -23.12 -6.66
N GLU A 191 1.77 -22.85 -7.54
CA GLU A 191 2.60 -21.63 -7.49
C GLU A 191 1.74 -20.36 -7.52
N VAL A 192 0.76 -20.30 -8.44
CA VAL A 192 -0.17 -19.17 -8.52
C VAL A 192 -1.05 -19.07 -7.27
N LEU A 193 -1.49 -20.19 -6.69
CA LEU A 193 -2.32 -20.21 -5.47
C LEU A 193 -1.55 -19.90 -4.18
N ASP A 194 -0.26 -20.26 -4.11
CA ASP A 194 0.59 -20.08 -2.94
C ASP A 194 1.21 -18.66 -2.86
N SER A 195 1.26 -17.95 -3.99
CA SER A 195 1.75 -16.57 -4.10
C SER A 195 0.79 -15.54 -3.46
N LYS A 196 0.55 -15.64 -2.16
CA LYS A 196 -0.49 -14.88 -1.42
C LYS A 196 -0.06 -13.47 -0.96
N ALA A 197 1.16 -13.04 -1.26
CA ALA A 197 1.68 -11.76 -0.76
C ALA A 197 0.95 -10.56 -1.40
N PRO A 198 0.92 -9.38 -0.74
CA PRO A 198 0.25 -8.21 -1.29
C PRO A 198 0.97 -7.73 -2.56
N GLY A 199 0.28 -7.85 -3.71
CA GLY A 199 0.82 -7.50 -5.02
C GLY A 199 1.08 -8.71 -5.92
N ASP A 200 1.13 -9.90 -5.34
CA ASP A 200 1.31 -11.14 -6.09
C ASP A 200 0.00 -11.60 -6.73
N GLU A 201 0.14 -12.45 -7.75
CA GLU A 201 -0.99 -12.98 -8.51
C GLU A 201 -2.00 -13.73 -7.63
N GLY A 202 -1.52 -14.39 -6.57
CA GLY A 202 -2.30 -15.15 -5.58
C GLY A 202 -3.21 -14.32 -4.67
N HIS A 203 -3.03 -13.00 -4.64
CA HIS A 203 -3.71 -12.15 -3.66
C HIS A 203 -5.20 -11.98 -3.92
N GLY A 204 -6.02 -12.59 -3.06
CA GLY A 204 -7.48 -12.49 -3.10
C GLY A 204 -8.19 -13.61 -3.88
N LEU A 205 -7.45 -14.52 -4.53
CA LEU A 205 -8.02 -15.69 -5.21
C LEU A 205 -8.76 -16.62 -4.23
N ALA A 206 -8.27 -16.75 -3.00
CA ALA A 206 -8.91 -17.54 -1.94
C ALA A 206 -10.24 -16.95 -1.44
N LYS A 207 -10.71 -15.81 -1.96
CA LYS A 207 -12.04 -15.27 -1.66
C LYS A 207 -13.07 -15.59 -2.75
N VAL A 208 -12.64 -16.20 -3.86
CA VAL A 208 -13.48 -16.45 -5.02
C VAL A 208 -13.98 -17.90 -4.99
N ASP A 209 -15.31 -18.08 -4.91
CA ASP A 209 -15.93 -19.41 -4.83
C ASP A 209 -15.63 -20.30 -6.05
N ALA A 210 -15.51 -19.71 -7.24
CA ALA A 210 -15.13 -20.43 -8.44
C ALA A 210 -13.75 -21.13 -8.33
N ILE A 211 -12.84 -20.55 -7.54
CA ILE A 211 -11.50 -21.09 -7.34
C ILE A 211 -11.55 -22.23 -6.33
N HIS A 212 -12.31 -22.09 -5.25
CA HIS A 212 -12.59 -23.21 -4.35
C HIS A 212 -13.22 -24.38 -5.12
N SER A 213 -14.22 -24.10 -5.96
CA SER A 213 -14.85 -25.12 -6.81
C SER A 213 -13.86 -25.76 -7.79
N LEU A 214 -12.89 -25.01 -8.33
CA LEU A 214 -11.83 -25.55 -9.19
C LEU A 214 -10.89 -26.45 -8.39
N ILE A 215 -10.47 -26.01 -7.20
CA ILE A 215 -9.55 -26.76 -6.34
C ILE A 215 -10.19 -28.07 -5.90
N ASP A 216 -11.39 -28.00 -5.33
CA ASP A 216 -12.07 -29.16 -4.74
C ASP A 216 -12.63 -30.10 -5.81
N GLY A 217 -13.16 -29.53 -6.90
CA GLY A 217 -13.85 -30.28 -7.94
C GLY A 217 -12.94 -30.83 -9.04
N VAL A 218 -11.79 -30.20 -9.30
CA VAL A 218 -10.93 -30.54 -10.45
C VAL A 218 -9.50 -30.83 -10.02
N VAL A 219 -8.83 -29.92 -9.34
CA VAL A 219 -7.40 -30.04 -9.03
C VAL A 219 -7.15 -31.18 -8.05
N ALA A 220 -7.84 -31.21 -6.92
CA ALA A 220 -7.67 -32.23 -5.89
C ALA A 220 -7.96 -33.67 -6.37
N PRO A 221 -9.04 -33.96 -7.13
CA PRO A 221 -9.26 -35.29 -7.66
C PRO A 221 -8.26 -35.67 -8.75
N ILE A 222 -7.91 -34.75 -9.66
CA ILE A 222 -6.90 -35.05 -10.70
C ILE A 222 -5.54 -35.31 -10.06
N GLU A 223 -5.14 -34.50 -9.07
CA GLU A 223 -3.90 -34.71 -8.33
C GLU A 223 -3.85 -36.09 -7.66
N ARG A 224 -4.94 -36.49 -6.97
CA ARG A 224 -5.04 -37.83 -6.37
C ARG A 224 -4.90 -38.92 -7.42
N SER A 225 -5.59 -38.78 -8.55
CA SER A 225 -5.51 -39.77 -9.63
C SER A 225 -4.12 -39.88 -10.24
N VAL A 226 -3.41 -38.76 -10.45
CA VAL A 226 -2.04 -38.74 -10.99
C VAL A 226 -1.05 -39.36 -10.00
N ARG A 227 -1.24 -39.13 -8.70
CA ARG A 227 -0.46 -39.79 -7.65
C ARG A 227 -0.68 -41.30 -7.67
N GLU A 228 -1.94 -41.74 -7.65
CA GLU A 228 -2.30 -43.16 -7.62
C GLU A 228 -1.79 -43.91 -8.87
N THR A 229 -1.86 -43.29 -10.06
CA THR A 229 -1.33 -43.89 -11.28
C THR A 229 0.19 -43.99 -11.27
N ALA A 230 0.89 -42.93 -10.84
CA ALA A 230 2.35 -42.96 -10.71
C ALA A 230 2.82 -44.01 -9.71
N GLU A 231 2.18 -44.10 -8.54
CA GLU A 231 2.48 -45.15 -7.56
C GLU A 231 2.19 -46.55 -8.10
N ARG A 232 1.10 -46.72 -8.87
CA ARG A 232 0.78 -48.00 -9.49
C ARG A 232 1.85 -48.42 -10.50
N ILE A 233 2.32 -47.49 -11.34
CA ILE A 233 3.40 -47.76 -12.31
C ILE A 233 4.67 -48.24 -11.60
N ILE A 234 5.03 -47.63 -10.47
CA ILE A 234 6.18 -48.05 -9.67
C ILE A 234 5.95 -49.42 -9.02
N ARG A 235 4.74 -49.68 -8.48
CA ARG A 235 4.41 -50.98 -7.87
C ARG A 235 4.38 -52.13 -8.87
N ASP A 236 3.89 -51.88 -10.08
CA ASP A 236 3.74 -52.88 -11.14
C ASP A 236 5.04 -53.07 -11.95
N PHE A 237 6.14 -52.38 -11.57
CA PHE A 237 7.40 -52.45 -12.29
C PHE A 237 7.98 -53.87 -12.29
N SER A 238 8.24 -54.38 -13.50
CA SER A 238 9.03 -55.59 -13.70
C SER A 238 9.72 -55.55 -15.07
N LEU A 239 10.99 -55.95 -15.13
CA LEU A 239 11.71 -56.19 -16.39
C LEU A 239 11.83 -57.70 -16.63
N PRO A 240 10.94 -58.33 -17.40
CA PRO A 240 11.13 -59.70 -17.81
C PRO A 240 12.41 -59.85 -18.64
N SER A 241 13.20 -60.90 -18.37
CA SER A 241 14.49 -61.19 -19.00
C SER A 241 14.43 -61.50 -20.51
N GLY A 242 13.24 -61.40 -21.14
CA GLY A 242 13.00 -61.69 -22.56
C GLY A 242 12.41 -60.52 -23.35
N LEU A 243 12.39 -59.30 -22.81
CA LEU A 243 11.90 -58.12 -23.53
C LEU A 243 12.85 -57.70 -24.67
N THR A 244 12.28 -57.21 -25.76
CA THR A 244 13.05 -56.54 -26.81
C THR A 244 13.65 -55.23 -26.27
N PHE A 245 14.78 -54.78 -26.81
CA PHE A 245 15.44 -53.52 -26.40
C PHE A 245 14.46 -52.33 -26.38
N ALA A 246 13.58 -52.24 -27.38
CA ALA A 246 12.55 -51.20 -27.47
C ALA A 246 11.53 -51.26 -26.31
N GLN A 247 11.08 -52.45 -25.92
CA GLN A 247 10.15 -52.63 -24.80
C GLN A 247 10.82 -52.39 -23.45
N GLY A 248 12.11 -52.72 -23.32
CA GLY A 248 12.89 -52.44 -22.13
C GLY A 248 13.13 -50.93 -21.93
N ASP A 249 13.41 -50.20 -23.02
CA ASP A 249 13.58 -48.74 -23.00
C ASP A 249 12.25 -48.03 -22.69
N GLU A 250 11.15 -48.50 -23.28
CA GLU A 250 9.80 -47.99 -22.97
C GLU A 250 9.41 -48.23 -21.50
N ALA A 251 9.70 -49.41 -20.94
CA ALA A 251 9.49 -49.69 -19.53
C ALA A 251 10.33 -48.78 -18.60
N ARG A 252 11.56 -48.45 -18.99
CA ARG A 252 12.42 -47.50 -18.25
C ARG A 252 11.84 -46.09 -18.30
N ALA A 253 11.47 -45.59 -19.48
CA ALA A 253 10.88 -44.27 -19.67
C ALA A 253 9.56 -44.11 -18.88
N ARG A 254 8.75 -45.18 -18.78
CA ARG A 254 7.53 -45.20 -17.93
C ARG A 254 7.83 -44.89 -16.48
N ILE A 255 8.80 -45.59 -15.90
CA ILE A 255 9.13 -45.46 -14.48
C ILE A 255 9.80 -44.11 -14.23
N GLU A 256 10.69 -43.68 -15.12
CA GLU A 256 11.30 -42.36 -15.04
C GLU A 256 10.24 -41.25 -15.01
N SER A 257 9.23 -41.34 -15.88
CA SER A 257 8.12 -40.39 -15.89
C SER A 257 7.26 -40.42 -14.62
N ALA A 258 7.03 -41.62 -14.04
CA ALA A 258 6.28 -41.79 -12.81
C ALA A 258 7.06 -41.27 -11.59
N MET A 259 8.37 -41.51 -11.56
CA MET A 259 9.26 -41.00 -10.52
C MET A 259 9.38 -39.48 -10.62
N ALA A 260 9.57 -38.92 -11.81
CA ALA A 260 9.59 -37.48 -12.04
C ALA A 260 8.29 -36.82 -11.58
N ALA A 261 7.14 -37.43 -11.83
CA ALA A 261 5.87 -36.88 -11.37
C ALA A 261 5.67 -36.96 -9.85
N LEU A 262 6.05 -38.06 -9.18
CA LEU A 262 6.00 -38.13 -7.72
C LEU A 262 6.99 -37.16 -7.06
N TYR A 263 8.15 -36.94 -7.69
CA TYR A 263 9.11 -35.94 -7.28
C TYR A 263 8.50 -34.53 -7.36
N LEU A 264 7.96 -34.14 -8.52
CA LEU A 264 7.35 -32.83 -8.74
C LEU A 264 6.10 -32.57 -7.90
N LEU A 265 5.30 -33.62 -7.66
CA LEU A 265 4.06 -33.49 -6.90
C LEU A 265 4.28 -33.49 -5.38
N SER A 266 5.49 -33.84 -4.93
CA SER A 266 5.79 -33.93 -3.51
C SER A 266 5.68 -32.56 -2.82
N PRO A 267 5.22 -32.52 -1.55
CA PRO A 267 4.88 -31.26 -0.90
C PRO A 267 6.11 -30.35 -0.74
N THR A 268 6.05 -29.15 -1.32
CA THR A 268 7.06 -28.09 -1.16
C THR A 268 6.65 -27.01 -0.15
N ALA A 269 5.41 -27.06 0.34
CA ALA A 269 4.84 -26.04 1.20
C ALA A 269 5.62 -25.89 2.52
N GLY A 270 6.26 -24.73 2.71
CA GLY A 270 6.91 -24.33 3.97
C GLY A 270 8.31 -24.89 4.22
N VAL A 271 8.94 -25.55 3.23
CA VAL A 271 10.29 -26.12 3.38
C VAL A 271 11.32 -25.24 2.67
N LYS A 272 12.38 -24.84 3.40
CA LYS A 272 13.54 -24.16 2.80
C LYS A 272 14.23 -25.10 1.80
N PRO A 273 14.80 -24.58 0.68
CA PRO A 273 15.36 -25.41 -0.39
C PRO A 273 16.43 -26.40 0.10
N ASP A 274 17.17 -26.06 1.15
CA ASP A 274 18.27 -26.89 1.69
C ASP A 274 17.80 -28.15 2.45
N GLY A 275 16.49 -28.31 2.72
CA GLY A 275 15.94 -29.43 3.49
C GLY A 275 14.81 -30.19 2.80
N TRP A 276 14.57 -29.91 1.52
CA TRP A 276 13.48 -30.53 0.79
C TRP A 276 13.79 -31.99 0.45
N THR A 277 12.84 -32.88 0.74
CA THR A 277 12.94 -34.31 0.44
C THR A 277 11.66 -34.77 -0.25
N PRO A 278 11.76 -35.56 -1.35
CA PRO A 278 10.59 -36.00 -2.10
C PRO A 278 9.88 -37.13 -1.36
N ARG A 279 9.06 -36.77 -0.36
CA ARG A 279 8.39 -37.74 0.54
C ARG A 279 7.56 -38.78 -0.20
N LEU A 280 6.80 -38.35 -1.23
CA LEU A 280 5.94 -39.24 -2.01
C LEU A 280 6.75 -40.28 -2.80
N LEU A 281 7.87 -39.87 -3.39
CA LEU A 281 8.77 -40.78 -4.10
C LEU A 281 9.39 -41.79 -3.13
N LEU A 282 9.90 -41.32 -1.99
CA LEU A 282 10.52 -42.17 -0.98
C LEU A 282 9.53 -43.20 -0.42
N GLU A 283 8.30 -42.78 -0.12
CA GLU A 283 7.24 -43.67 0.37
C GLU A 283 6.85 -44.73 -0.66
N ALA A 284 6.72 -44.35 -1.94
CA ALA A 284 6.44 -45.28 -3.02
C ALA A 284 7.56 -46.31 -3.21
N LEU A 285 8.83 -45.86 -3.20
CA LEU A 285 10.00 -46.73 -3.31
C LEU A 285 10.14 -47.65 -2.09
N GLU A 286 9.94 -47.14 -0.88
CA GLU A 286 9.98 -47.95 0.35
C GLU A 286 8.92 -49.05 0.30
N THR A 287 7.69 -48.70 -0.11
CA THR A 287 6.59 -49.64 -0.24
C THR A 287 6.89 -50.71 -1.29
N TYR A 288 7.44 -50.32 -2.45
CA TYR A 288 7.86 -51.26 -3.49
C TYR A 288 8.93 -52.23 -2.99
N VAL A 289 10.03 -51.72 -2.42
CA VAL A 289 11.13 -52.55 -1.90
C VAL A 289 10.63 -53.49 -0.79
N ARG A 290 9.84 -52.99 0.15
CA ARG A 290 9.27 -53.80 1.24
C ARG A 290 8.39 -54.92 0.69
N SER A 291 7.54 -54.63 -0.30
CA SER A 291 6.67 -55.61 -0.94
C SER A 291 7.47 -56.68 -1.71
N ALA A 292 8.52 -56.27 -2.44
CA ALA A 292 9.39 -57.18 -3.18
C ALA A 292 10.13 -58.13 -2.23
N LEU A 293 10.66 -57.61 -1.12
CA LEU A 293 11.35 -58.40 -0.08
C LEU A 293 10.40 -59.38 0.61
N GLN A 294 9.22 -58.94 1.06
CA GLN A 294 8.23 -59.81 1.68
C GLN A 294 7.77 -60.93 0.74
N ALA A 295 7.54 -60.59 -0.53
CA ALA A 295 7.15 -61.58 -1.53
C ALA A 295 8.28 -62.60 -1.76
N SER A 296 9.54 -62.17 -1.88
CA SER A 296 10.70 -63.08 -2.01
C SER A 296 10.87 -64.00 -0.81
N ILE A 297 10.71 -63.49 0.42
CA ILE A 297 10.76 -64.29 1.66
C ILE A 297 9.62 -65.33 1.67
N SER A 298 8.41 -64.93 1.28
CA SER A 298 7.25 -65.83 1.23
C SER A 298 7.41 -66.94 0.19
N THR A 299 8.01 -66.65 -0.97
CA THR A 299 8.28 -67.63 -2.02
C THR A 299 9.36 -68.62 -1.57
N LEU A 300 10.46 -68.14 -0.98
CA LEU A 300 11.54 -68.99 -0.47
C LEU A 300 11.10 -69.88 0.70
N SER A 301 10.36 -69.34 1.67
CA SER A 301 9.86 -70.12 2.80
C SER A 301 8.93 -71.25 2.35
N ARG A 302 8.09 -71.00 1.32
CA ARG A 302 7.22 -72.02 0.74
C ARG A 302 8.00 -73.08 -0.04
N SER A 303 9.01 -72.68 -0.83
CA SER A 303 9.82 -73.62 -1.62
C SER A 303 10.74 -74.48 -0.78
N LEU A 304 11.18 -74.00 0.40
CA LEU A 304 11.90 -74.82 1.38
C LEU A 304 11.03 -75.97 1.93
N GLY A 305 9.71 -75.79 2.00
CA GLY A 305 8.76 -76.86 2.33
C GLY A 305 8.43 -77.79 1.15
N GLN A 306 8.77 -77.41 -0.08
CA GLN A 306 8.48 -78.13 -1.32
C GLN A 306 9.70 -78.12 -2.25
N LEU A 307 10.74 -78.90 -1.92
CA LEU A 307 12.03 -78.97 -2.64
C LEU A 307 11.95 -78.99 -4.19
N PRO A 308 11.02 -79.70 -4.87
CA PRO A 308 10.96 -79.67 -6.34
C PRO A 308 10.59 -78.30 -6.95
N SER A 309 10.13 -77.34 -6.13
CA SER A 309 9.81 -75.97 -6.57
C SER A 309 10.93 -74.96 -6.30
N LEU A 310 12.05 -75.40 -5.70
CA LEU A 310 13.15 -74.54 -5.25
C LEU A 310 13.84 -73.81 -6.40
N ASP A 311 14.13 -74.49 -7.51
CA ASP A 311 14.77 -73.85 -8.68
C ASP A 311 13.91 -72.74 -9.28
N ARG A 312 12.58 -72.95 -9.31
CA ARG A 312 11.62 -71.94 -9.77
C ARG A 312 11.58 -70.74 -8.81
N ALA A 313 11.54 -71.00 -7.51
CA ALA A 313 11.56 -69.95 -6.50
C ALA A 313 12.86 -69.13 -6.53
N LEU A 314 14.02 -69.77 -6.73
CA LEU A 314 15.31 -69.08 -6.88
C LEU A 314 15.35 -68.23 -8.15
N ALA A 315 14.79 -68.70 -9.26
CA ALA A 315 14.68 -67.91 -10.49
C ALA A 315 13.79 -66.67 -10.29
N ASP A 316 12.64 -66.81 -9.63
CA ASP A 316 11.72 -65.71 -9.33
C ASP A 316 12.36 -64.66 -8.40
N VAL A 317 13.11 -65.10 -7.39
CA VAL A 317 13.86 -64.19 -6.50
C VAL A 317 14.99 -63.48 -7.24
N THR A 318 15.72 -64.20 -8.10
CA THR A 318 16.81 -63.62 -8.90
C THR A 318 16.27 -62.53 -9.85
N ALA A 319 15.12 -62.78 -10.49
CA ALA A 319 14.47 -61.79 -11.34
C ALA A 319 14.07 -60.52 -10.56
N LYS A 320 13.57 -60.66 -9.32
CA LYS A 320 13.27 -59.52 -8.45
C LYS A 320 14.51 -58.73 -8.04
N CYS A 321 15.62 -59.41 -7.73
CA CYS A 321 16.89 -58.75 -7.46
C CYS A 321 17.40 -57.96 -8.68
N GLN A 322 17.26 -58.52 -9.90
CA GLN A 322 17.59 -57.82 -11.15
C GLN A 322 16.70 -56.57 -11.37
N ASN A 323 15.42 -56.65 -11.00
CA ASN A 323 14.53 -55.48 -11.03
C ASN A 323 14.96 -54.39 -10.03
N LEU A 324 15.48 -54.76 -8.86
CA LEU A 324 15.98 -53.78 -7.88
C LEU A 324 17.28 -53.11 -8.36
N VAL A 325 18.22 -53.88 -8.92
CA VAL A 325 19.47 -53.34 -9.47
C VAL A 325 19.20 -52.44 -10.68
N SER A 326 18.24 -52.80 -11.53
CA SER A 326 17.85 -51.93 -12.64
C SER A 326 17.17 -50.64 -12.17
N LEU A 327 16.39 -50.69 -11.09
CA LEU A 327 15.83 -49.48 -10.47
C LEU A 327 16.92 -48.58 -9.89
N GLU A 328 17.91 -49.13 -9.19
CA GLU A 328 19.08 -48.39 -8.70
C GLU A 328 19.82 -47.69 -9.83
N LEU A 329 20.04 -48.38 -10.95
CA LEU A 329 20.68 -47.79 -12.14
C LEU A 329 19.87 -46.61 -12.72
N ILE A 330 18.54 -46.67 -12.70
CA ILE A 330 17.67 -45.58 -13.18
C ILE A 330 17.67 -44.41 -12.18
N LEU A 331 17.84 -44.66 -10.88
CA LEU A 331 17.96 -43.61 -9.88
C LEU A 331 19.34 -42.92 -9.93
N ASP A 332 20.39 -43.66 -10.29
CA ASP A 332 21.75 -43.13 -10.44
C ASP A 332 21.93 -42.32 -11.73
N THR A 333 21.06 -42.50 -12.74
CA THR A 333 21.09 -41.64 -13.92
C THR A 333 20.64 -40.23 -13.54
N PRO A 334 21.51 -39.21 -13.67
CA PRO A 334 21.13 -37.84 -13.37
C PRO A 334 20.12 -37.37 -14.43
N THR A 335 18.89 -37.11 -13.99
CA THR A 335 17.88 -36.34 -14.75
C THR A 335 18.31 -34.90 -14.93
#